data_AF-A0A852CLU1-F1
#
_entry.id   AF-A0A852CLU1-F1
#
_cell.length_a   1.000
_cell.length_b   1.000
_cell.length_c   1.000
_cell.angle_alpha   90.00
_cell.angle_beta   90.00
_cell.angle_gamma   90.00
#
_symmetry.space_group_name_H-M   'P 1'
#
loop_
_entity.id
_entity.type
_entity.pdbx_description
1 polymer ?
#
loop_
_entity_poly.entity_id
_entity_poly.type
_entity_poly.pdbx_seq_one_letter_code
_entity_poly.pdbx_strand_id
1 'polypeptide(L)'
;ILNLERNLLTSLPPSIGDLAQLQLLNVKGNRLKELPGTVSGWRSLRALDISGNAVRALPRLLAHLRSLQTLTLDAASMTYPSPEICSAGTEAIQQFLCKECGIVYYPPSQCLLPTQEADGGGTSLDEVDKTVHKYLEEESEWQDRFLDYEKRKEKKMQEKLEFERRLEMGQREHALLVQQLNSQKDEILQTVREEQLKLEKGLTKHQRCLEEERLKLLQQLKQAEQGITSRIQKLLEDNQRQKQSSDILKSLENERMRLEQLTAITQEETEQLRRREVAAAMQQMLAESYKNKLLQMSYESRRQDLISQACSSLAEMDQKFQQILAWQQLDQNKAVGEILQQIEMQKAAFEALQVKKDLMHRQIRNQIKLIETELLQLTQLELKRQELDTETLQEEISEQRQALGCLLQQLLKEKKQREEELQQMLLELEKRSETRQENYWLIQYQRLLRQKPLSLKLQEEGLEQQLVTLLLELSAEQYLPVFAHHRLSLRALGTMTARDLEKIGVAEAGLQHAILGRAQKILAVANTIPELLRTEVDTEAPAAPEPSAPLEEPPSPVVPTAPPLRWDEKKSECVVCMEQEPQIIFLPCGHVCCCQSCCERLQPCPLCRKDIAQRIRIFHSS
;
A
#
# COMPACT_ATOMS: atom_id res chain seq x y z
N ILE A 1 7.62 -10.65 -13.51
CA ILE A 1 8.93 -10.40 -14.15
C ILE A 1 9.80 -9.67 -13.13
N LEU A 2 11.10 -9.96 -13.01
CA LEU A 2 12.00 -9.30 -12.05
C LEU A 2 13.28 -8.86 -12.76
N ASN A 3 13.54 -7.55 -12.83
CA ASN A 3 14.76 -7.00 -13.41
C ASN A 3 15.55 -6.22 -12.34
N LEU A 4 16.79 -6.65 -12.11
CA LEU A 4 17.74 -6.18 -11.11
C LEU A 4 19.10 -5.84 -11.75
N GLU A 5 19.12 -5.52 -13.05
CA GLU A 5 20.33 -5.18 -13.80
C GLU A 5 21.15 -4.02 -13.15
N ARG A 6 22.47 -4.01 -13.28
CA ARG A 6 23.41 -2.94 -12.87
C ARG A 6 23.31 -2.52 -11.40
N ASN A 7 23.18 -3.50 -10.51
CA ASN A 7 23.27 -3.30 -9.07
C ASN A 7 24.62 -3.82 -8.52
N LEU A 8 24.84 -3.73 -7.20
CA LEU A 8 26.05 -4.22 -6.53
C LEU A 8 25.78 -5.51 -5.74
N LEU A 9 24.83 -6.34 -6.18
CA LEU A 9 24.40 -7.54 -5.44
C LEU A 9 25.51 -8.59 -5.40
N THR A 10 25.85 -9.08 -4.20
CA THR A 10 26.88 -10.11 -4.00
C THR A 10 26.34 -11.54 -3.95
N SER A 11 25.07 -11.70 -3.56
CA SER A 11 24.35 -12.97 -3.51
C SER A 11 22.84 -12.73 -3.65
N LEU A 12 22.10 -13.77 -4.05
CA LEU A 12 20.63 -13.78 -4.02
C LEU A 12 20.14 -14.59 -2.80
N PRO A 13 19.10 -14.16 -2.09
CA PRO A 13 18.57 -14.90 -0.94
C PRO A 13 17.90 -16.21 -1.39
N PRO A 14 17.93 -17.29 -0.57
CA PRO A 14 17.35 -18.59 -0.95
C PRO A 14 15.83 -18.52 -1.16
N SER A 15 15.13 -17.59 -0.50
CA SER A 15 13.70 -17.34 -0.66
C SER A 15 13.30 -16.84 -2.05
N ILE A 16 14.25 -16.39 -2.88
CA ILE A 16 13.96 -16.04 -4.29
C ILE A 16 13.46 -17.26 -5.08
N GLY A 17 13.83 -18.48 -4.64
CA GLY A 17 13.42 -19.74 -5.25
C GLY A 17 11.93 -20.04 -5.09
N ASP A 18 11.24 -19.42 -4.14
CA ASP A 18 9.81 -19.66 -3.88
C ASP A 18 8.90 -19.00 -4.92
N LEU A 19 9.46 -18.20 -5.83
CA LEU A 19 8.74 -17.48 -6.88
C LEU A 19 8.38 -18.40 -8.07
N ALA A 20 7.43 -19.31 -7.87
CA ALA A 20 7.04 -20.33 -8.85
C ALA A 20 6.47 -19.78 -10.18
N GLN A 21 5.91 -18.57 -10.16
CA GLN A 21 5.35 -17.87 -11.34
C GLN A 21 6.33 -16.91 -12.01
N LEU A 22 7.59 -16.84 -11.57
CA LEU A 22 8.57 -15.94 -12.16
C LEU A 22 8.92 -16.37 -13.58
N GLN A 23 8.65 -15.51 -14.57
CA GLN A 23 8.89 -15.81 -16.00
C GLN A 23 10.21 -15.24 -16.54
N LEU A 24 10.66 -14.10 -16.01
CA LEU A 24 11.91 -13.44 -16.44
C LEU A 24 12.65 -12.94 -15.22
N LEU A 25 13.93 -13.28 -15.13
CA LEU A 25 14.86 -12.81 -14.11
C LEU A 25 16.10 -12.21 -14.79
N ASN A 26 16.25 -10.90 -14.73
CA ASN A 26 17.45 -10.20 -15.21
C ASN A 26 18.28 -9.73 -14.01
N VAL A 27 19.48 -10.24 -13.83
CA VAL A 27 20.44 -9.82 -12.78
C VAL A 27 21.77 -9.37 -13.39
N LYS A 28 21.75 -8.91 -14.64
CA LYS A 28 22.93 -8.48 -15.39
C LYS A 28 23.75 -7.40 -14.68
N GLY A 29 25.07 -7.42 -14.79
CA GLY A 29 25.92 -6.33 -14.27
C GLY A 29 25.93 -6.20 -12.75
N ASN A 30 25.88 -7.32 -12.03
CA ASN A 30 25.97 -7.40 -10.57
C ASN A 30 27.32 -8.02 -10.11
N ARG A 31 27.47 -8.34 -8.82
CA ARG A 31 28.68 -8.97 -8.26
C ARG A 31 28.39 -10.38 -7.70
N LEU A 32 27.42 -11.09 -8.28
CA LEU A 32 27.00 -12.41 -7.80
C LEU A 32 28.12 -13.42 -7.98
N LYS A 33 28.46 -14.15 -6.91
CA LYS A 33 29.48 -15.23 -6.95
C LYS A 33 28.88 -16.59 -7.30
N GLU A 34 27.65 -16.82 -6.91
CA GLU A 34 26.92 -18.08 -7.09
C GLU A 34 25.43 -17.82 -7.24
N LEU A 35 24.74 -18.76 -7.89
CA LEU A 35 23.27 -18.80 -7.91
C LEU A 35 22.78 -19.65 -6.72
N PRO A 36 21.63 -19.30 -6.12
CA PRO A 36 21.12 -20.03 -4.96
C PRO A 36 20.75 -21.47 -5.32
N GLY A 37 20.95 -22.42 -4.38
CA GLY A 37 20.58 -23.83 -4.58
C GLY A 37 19.07 -24.05 -4.77
N THR A 38 18.23 -23.04 -4.48
CA THR A 38 16.77 -23.08 -4.64
C THR A 38 16.29 -22.71 -6.04
N VAL A 39 17.19 -22.63 -7.03
CA VAL A 39 16.87 -22.38 -8.46
C VAL A 39 15.82 -23.35 -9.04
N SER A 40 15.64 -24.55 -8.46
CA SER A 40 14.64 -25.52 -8.91
C SER A 40 13.19 -25.07 -8.70
N GLY A 41 12.95 -24.08 -7.84
CA GLY A 41 11.60 -23.58 -7.54
C GLY A 41 10.99 -22.69 -8.65
N TRP A 42 11.79 -22.18 -9.59
CA TRP A 42 11.34 -21.28 -10.67
C TRP A 42 10.65 -22.01 -11.84
N ARG A 43 9.57 -22.74 -11.57
CA ARG A 43 8.90 -23.64 -12.52
C ARG A 43 8.43 -22.97 -13.84
N SER A 44 8.19 -21.65 -13.81
CA SER A 44 7.67 -20.88 -14.95
C SER A 44 8.72 -20.00 -15.65
N LEU A 45 10.00 -20.12 -15.29
CA LEU A 45 11.06 -19.21 -15.76
C LEU A 45 11.44 -19.47 -17.21
N ARG A 46 11.27 -18.46 -18.06
CA ARG A 46 11.56 -18.47 -19.50
C ARG A 46 12.88 -17.79 -19.84
N ALA A 47 13.26 -16.75 -19.11
CA ALA A 47 14.46 -15.96 -19.41
C ALA A 47 15.26 -15.68 -18.13
N LEU A 48 16.56 -16.02 -18.16
CA LEU A 48 17.51 -15.76 -17.08
C LEU A 48 18.76 -15.06 -17.64
N ASP A 49 19.00 -13.82 -17.21
CA ASP A 49 20.22 -13.08 -17.57
C ASP A 49 21.14 -12.88 -16.35
N ILE A 50 22.29 -13.53 -16.39
CA ILE A 50 23.34 -13.45 -15.35
C ILE A 50 24.64 -12.81 -15.88
N SER A 51 24.64 -12.24 -17.09
CA SER A 51 25.82 -11.62 -17.70
C SER A 51 26.41 -10.49 -16.85
N GLY A 52 27.72 -10.26 -16.89
CA GLY A 52 28.38 -9.24 -16.08
C GLY A 52 28.34 -9.50 -14.57
N ASN A 53 28.37 -10.76 -14.14
CA ASN A 53 28.53 -11.20 -12.75
C ASN A 53 29.84 -11.98 -12.54
N ALA A 54 30.16 -12.34 -11.29
CA ALA A 54 31.33 -13.15 -10.94
C ALA A 54 30.99 -14.65 -10.76
N VAL A 55 29.94 -15.14 -11.43
CA VAL A 55 29.48 -16.54 -11.32
C VAL A 55 30.43 -17.43 -12.11
N ARG A 56 30.98 -18.45 -11.43
CA ARG A 56 31.92 -19.41 -12.04
C ARG A 56 31.32 -20.79 -12.27
N ALA A 57 30.25 -21.15 -11.56
CA ALA A 57 29.62 -22.46 -11.65
C ALA A 57 28.10 -22.33 -11.66
N LEU A 58 27.44 -23.02 -12.59
CA LEU A 58 26.00 -23.19 -12.60
C LEU A 58 25.59 -24.36 -11.70
N PRO A 59 24.55 -24.21 -10.86
CA PRO A 59 24.03 -25.31 -10.07
C PRO A 59 23.36 -26.36 -10.95
N ARG A 60 23.64 -27.64 -10.68
CA ARG A 60 23.03 -28.81 -11.37
C ARG A 60 21.49 -28.77 -11.36
N LEU A 61 20.93 -28.16 -10.32
CA LEU A 61 19.49 -28.02 -10.13
C LEU A 61 18.81 -27.17 -11.23
N LEU A 62 19.55 -26.39 -12.02
CA LEU A 62 19.02 -25.71 -13.22
C LEU A 62 18.49 -26.69 -14.29
N ALA A 63 18.90 -27.97 -14.25
CA ALA A 63 18.34 -29.01 -15.13
C ALA A 63 16.83 -29.21 -14.94
N HIS A 64 16.26 -28.80 -13.80
CA HIS A 64 14.83 -28.95 -13.52
C HIS A 64 13.96 -27.86 -14.14
N LEU A 65 14.58 -26.81 -14.71
CA LEU A 65 13.88 -25.69 -15.33
C LEU A 65 13.49 -26.01 -16.78
N ARG A 66 12.39 -26.74 -16.94
CA ARG A 66 11.89 -27.17 -18.28
C ARG A 66 11.33 -26.04 -19.14
N SER A 67 11.02 -24.89 -18.53
CA SER A 67 10.42 -23.73 -19.20
C SER A 67 11.44 -22.69 -19.69
N LEU A 68 12.74 -22.89 -19.43
CA LEU A 68 13.79 -21.93 -19.72
C LEU A 68 14.10 -21.90 -21.23
N GLN A 69 13.82 -20.76 -21.85
CA GLN A 69 14.04 -20.51 -23.27
C GLN A 69 15.36 -19.79 -23.54
N THR A 70 15.74 -18.87 -22.65
CA THR A 70 16.95 -18.05 -22.82
C THR A 70 17.74 -17.97 -21.52
N LEU A 71 19.04 -18.31 -21.62
CA LEU A 71 20.03 -18.18 -20.56
C LEU A 71 21.22 -17.43 -21.12
N THR A 72 21.43 -16.20 -20.65
CA THR A 72 22.58 -15.37 -21.04
C THR A 72 23.58 -15.30 -19.90
N LEU A 73 24.83 -15.68 -20.20
CA LEU A 73 25.94 -15.73 -19.25
C LEU A 73 27.27 -15.48 -19.95
N ASP A 74 28.30 -15.09 -19.19
CA ASP A 74 29.62 -14.81 -19.73
C ASP A 74 30.40 -16.13 -19.88
N ALA A 75 30.36 -16.73 -21.07
CA ALA A 75 30.97 -18.06 -21.32
C ALA A 75 32.46 -18.13 -20.92
N ALA A 76 33.20 -17.02 -21.05
CA ALA A 76 34.62 -16.94 -20.72
C ALA A 76 34.93 -17.01 -19.21
N SER A 77 33.96 -16.71 -18.33
CA SER A 77 34.17 -16.73 -16.86
C SER A 77 33.72 -18.03 -16.20
N MET A 78 33.11 -18.96 -16.96
CA MET A 78 32.56 -20.20 -16.44
C MET A 78 33.61 -21.31 -16.32
N THR A 79 33.63 -21.96 -15.15
CA THR A 79 34.40 -23.18 -14.86
C THR A 79 33.54 -24.44 -15.00
N TYR A 80 32.23 -24.34 -14.73
CA TYR A 80 31.25 -25.43 -14.88
C TYR A 80 29.89 -24.87 -15.29
N PRO A 81 29.31 -25.24 -16.47
CA PRO A 81 29.86 -26.08 -17.54
C PRO A 81 31.12 -25.50 -18.20
N SER A 82 31.80 -26.27 -19.06
CA SER A 82 32.97 -25.79 -19.80
C SER A 82 32.62 -24.59 -20.70
N PRO A 83 33.57 -23.67 -20.96
CA PRO A 83 33.32 -22.47 -21.77
C PRO A 83 32.84 -22.80 -23.19
N GLU A 84 33.26 -23.94 -23.75
CA GLU A 84 32.81 -24.44 -25.06
C GLU A 84 31.30 -24.72 -25.08
N ILE A 85 30.78 -25.38 -24.05
CA ILE A 85 29.35 -25.69 -23.91
C ILE A 85 28.55 -24.40 -23.66
N CYS A 86 29.12 -23.48 -22.87
CA CYS A 86 28.50 -22.19 -22.60
C CYS A 86 28.36 -21.31 -23.86
N SER A 87 29.30 -21.43 -24.80
CA SER A 87 29.27 -20.70 -26.08
C SER A 87 28.28 -21.26 -27.12
N ALA A 88 27.90 -22.54 -26.97
CA ALA A 88 26.99 -23.25 -27.88
C ALA A 88 25.50 -22.90 -27.66
N GLY A 89 25.18 -22.06 -26.68
CA GLY A 89 23.83 -21.54 -26.43
C GLY A 89 23.07 -22.27 -25.33
N THR A 90 21.86 -21.76 -25.02
CA THR A 90 21.03 -22.21 -23.90
C THR A 90 20.62 -23.68 -23.98
N GLU A 91 20.33 -24.19 -25.18
CA GLU A 91 19.94 -25.58 -25.40
C GLU A 91 21.08 -26.55 -25.09
N ALA A 92 22.30 -26.24 -25.52
CA ALA A 92 23.48 -27.05 -25.24
C ALA A 92 23.81 -27.11 -23.74
N ILE A 93 23.66 -25.98 -23.03
CA ILE A 93 23.83 -25.91 -21.57
C ILE A 93 22.78 -26.78 -20.86
N GLN A 94 21.51 -26.68 -21.26
CA GLN A 94 20.45 -27.50 -20.66
C GLN A 94 20.62 -28.99 -20.98
N GLN A 95 20.97 -29.36 -22.21
CA GLN A 95 21.24 -30.76 -22.58
C GLN A 95 22.40 -31.34 -21.77
N PHE A 96 23.47 -30.57 -21.56
CA PHE A 96 24.60 -30.98 -20.72
C PHE A 96 24.19 -31.18 -19.26
N LEU A 97 23.47 -30.22 -18.67
CA LEU A 97 23.00 -30.31 -17.29
C LEU A 97 21.99 -31.46 -17.10
N CYS A 98 21.08 -31.68 -18.06
CA CYS A 98 20.13 -32.79 -18.06
C CYS A 98 20.86 -34.15 -18.15
N LYS A 99 21.88 -34.26 -19.02
CA LYS A 99 22.71 -35.47 -19.15
C LYS A 99 23.49 -35.79 -17.87
N GLU A 100 24.08 -34.78 -17.23
CA GLU A 100 24.79 -34.92 -15.95
C GLU A 100 23.85 -35.27 -14.78
N CYS A 101 22.59 -34.84 -14.83
CA CYS A 101 21.57 -35.16 -13.83
C CYS A 101 20.76 -36.44 -14.11
N GLY A 102 20.96 -37.11 -15.25
CA GLY A 102 20.19 -38.30 -15.65
C GLY A 102 18.75 -38.01 -16.05
N ILE A 103 18.45 -36.78 -16.51
CA ILE A 103 17.11 -36.31 -16.89
C ILE A 103 17.04 -36.18 -18.42
N VAL A 104 15.94 -36.60 -19.04
CA VAL A 104 15.71 -36.40 -20.48
C VAL A 104 15.43 -34.92 -20.77
N TYR A 105 16.21 -34.33 -21.68
CA TYR A 105 16.02 -32.95 -22.14
C TYR A 105 14.82 -32.85 -23.08
N TYR A 106 13.94 -31.87 -22.85
CA TYR A 106 12.83 -31.52 -23.74
C TYR A 106 12.95 -30.05 -24.15
N PRO A 107 12.88 -29.72 -25.45
CA PRO A 107 12.89 -28.34 -25.92
C PRO A 107 11.66 -27.56 -25.38
N PRO A 108 11.81 -26.25 -25.07
CA PRO A 108 10.72 -25.44 -24.50
C PRO A 108 9.45 -25.38 -25.36
N SER A 109 9.55 -25.61 -26.68
CA SER A 109 8.44 -25.63 -27.63
C SER A 109 7.58 -26.90 -27.59
N GLN A 110 8.08 -28.00 -26.98
CA GLN A 110 7.32 -29.25 -26.81
C GLN A 110 6.65 -29.35 -25.43
N CYS A 111 6.96 -28.44 -24.51
CA CYS A 111 6.21 -28.28 -23.27
C CYS A 111 4.97 -27.39 -23.50
N LEU A 112 4.02 -27.87 -24.31
CA LEU A 112 2.62 -27.51 -24.06
C LEU A 112 2.34 -27.96 -22.64
N LEU A 113 2.05 -27.05 -21.71
CA LEU A 113 1.59 -27.42 -20.37
C LEU A 113 0.35 -28.31 -20.53
N PRO A 114 0.37 -29.61 -20.17
CA PRO A 114 -0.83 -30.24 -19.70
C PRO A 114 -0.90 -29.93 -18.21
N THR A 115 -1.93 -29.23 -17.79
CA THR A 115 -2.50 -29.48 -16.47
C THR A 115 -2.88 -30.97 -16.46
N GLN A 116 -1.96 -31.83 -16.05
CA GLN A 116 -2.17 -33.26 -15.81
C GLN A 116 -2.44 -33.35 -14.29
N GLU A 117 -3.66 -33.46 -13.78
CA GLU A 117 -4.62 -34.56 -13.98
C GLU A 117 -3.91 -35.82 -14.44
N ALA A 118 -3.37 -36.51 -13.43
CA ALA A 118 -2.77 -37.82 -13.55
C ALA A 118 -3.65 -38.73 -14.41
N ASP A 119 -3.08 -39.20 -15.52
CA ASP A 119 -3.47 -40.47 -16.10
C ASP A 119 -2.24 -41.11 -16.73
N GLY A 120 -1.79 -42.17 -16.05
CA GLY A 120 -0.83 -43.13 -16.56
C GLY A 120 -1.58 -44.15 -17.42
N GLY A 121 -1.56 -43.94 -18.74
CA GLY A 121 -2.04 -44.90 -19.73
C GLY A 121 -0.87 -45.61 -20.40
N GLY A 122 -0.48 -46.78 -19.88
CA GLY A 122 0.42 -47.70 -20.54
C GLY A 122 0.18 -49.11 -20.01
N THR A 123 -0.55 -49.93 -20.77
CA THR A 123 -0.65 -51.35 -20.47
C THR A 123 -0.63 -52.13 -21.78
N SER A 124 0.43 -52.94 -21.95
CA SER A 124 0.39 -54.11 -22.82
C SER A 124 -0.44 -55.19 -22.12
N LEU A 125 -1.15 -55.99 -22.92
CA LEU A 125 -2.03 -57.07 -22.50
C LEU A 125 -1.44 -57.97 -21.41
N ASP A 126 -2.17 -58.13 -20.30
CA ASP A 126 -2.53 -59.45 -19.80
C ASP A 126 -3.78 -59.40 -18.89
N GLU A 127 -4.64 -60.41 -19.04
CA GLU A 127 -5.67 -60.89 -18.10
C GLU A 127 -7.00 -60.10 -17.93
N VAL A 128 -8.04 -60.69 -18.53
CA VAL A 128 -9.46 -60.29 -18.49
C VAL A 128 -10.11 -60.47 -17.09
N ASP A 129 -9.39 -60.96 -16.07
CA ASP A 129 -9.91 -61.10 -14.70
C ASP A 129 -9.71 -59.85 -13.81
N LYS A 130 -8.93 -58.85 -14.26
CA LYS A 130 -8.64 -57.63 -13.47
C LYS A 130 -9.65 -56.49 -13.66
N THR A 131 -10.51 -56.54 -14.67
CA THR A 131 -11.45 -55.46 -15.00
C THR A 131 -12.53 -55.29 -13.93
N VAL A 132 -13.07 -56.38 -13.37
CA VAL A 132 -14.10 -56.31 -12.32
C VAL A 132 -13.52 -55.82 -10.98
N HIS A 133 -12.28 -56.21 -10.64
CA HIS A 133 -11.58 -55.68 -9.46
C HIS A 133 -11.18 -54.21 -9.63
N LYS A 134 -10.76 -53.79 -10.83
CA LYS A 134 -10.45 -52.38 -11.13
C LYS A 134 -11.65 -51.47 -10.96
N TYR A 135 -12.84 -51.84 -11.41
CA TYR A 135 -14.03 -51.00 -11.23
C TYR A 135 -14.45 -50.85 -9.75
N LEU A 136 -14.29 -51.91 -8.93
CA LEU A 136 -14.58 -51.86 -7.49
C LEU A 136 -13.52 -51.11 -6.67
N GLU A 137 -12.24 -51.21 -7.08
CA GLU A 137 -11.15 -50.42 -6.51
C GLU A 137 -11.22 -48.95 -6.94
N GLU A 138 -11.57 -48.66 -8.19
CA GLU A 138 -11.79 -47.29 -8.69
C GLU A 138 -12.99 -46.63 -8.00
N GLU A 139 -14.11 -47.34 -7.75
CA GLU A 139 -15.21 -46.83 -6.93
C GLU A 139 -14.79 -46.54 -5.48
N SER A 140 -13.98 -47.41 -4.87
CA SER A 140 -13.45 -47.20 -3.52
C SER A 140 -12.45 -46.03 -3.47
N GLU A 141 -11.59 -45.89 -4.49
CA GLU A 141 -10.67 -44.75 -4.62
C GLU A 141 -11.40 -43.43 -4.85
N TRP A 142 -12.48 -43.42 -5.64
CA TRP A 142 -13.31 -42.25 -5.83
C TRP A 142 -14.06 -41.87 -4.55
N GLN A 143 -14.56 -42.85 -3.80
CA GLN A 143 -15.15 -42.64 -2.48
C GLN A 143 -14.12 -42.08 -1.49
N ASP A 144 -12.88 -42.60 -1.48
CA ASP A 144 -11.80 -42.10 -0.64
C ASP A 144 -11.37 -40.69 -1.04
N ARG A 145 -11.29 -40.37 -2.33
CA ARG A 145 -11.00 -39.01 -2.83
C ARG A 145 -12.11 -38.03 -2.48
N PHE A 146 -13.37 -38.45 -2.53
CA PHE A 146 -14.51 -37.63 -2.13
C PHE A 146 -14.50 -37.38 -0.63
N LEU A 147 -14.23 -38.42 0.18
CA LEU A 147 -14.10 -38.32 1.63
C LEU A 147 -12.91 -37.42 2.03
N ASP A 148 -11.80 -37.50 1.30
CA ASP A 148 -10.64 -36.62 1.48
C ASP A 148 -10.94 -35.18 1.10
N TYR A 149 -11.73 -34.94 0.06
CA TYR A 149 -12.21 -33.62 -0.30
C TYR A 149 -13.13 -33.05 0.79
N GLU A 150 -14.06 -33.85 1.32
CA GLU A 150 -14.93 -33.47 2.43
C GLU A 150 -14.11 -33.15 3.69
N LYS A 151 -13.14 -33.98 4.06
CA LYS A 151 -12.20 -33.72 5.17
C LYS A 151 -11.41 -32.43 4.98
N ARG A 152 -10.92 -32.15 3.75
CA ARG A 152 -10.19 -30.90 3.46
C ARG A 152 -11.11 -29.68 3.52
N LYS A 153 -12.35 -29.81 3.06
CA LYS A 153 -13.37 -28.76 3.14
C LYS A 153 -13.75 -28.47 4.60
N GLU A 154 -13.96 -29.51 5.41
CA GLU A 154 -14.20 -29.39 6.85
C GLU A 154 -13.01 -28.76 7.57
N LYS A 155 -11.79 -29.18 7.23
CA LYS A 155 -10.57 -28.60 7.81
C LYS A 155 -10.43 -27.11 7.48
N LYS A 156 -10.68 -26.69 6.24
CA LYS A 156 -10.69 -25.27 5.86
C LYS A 156 -11.80 -24.49 6.57
N MET A 157 -12.96 -25.11 6.78
CA MET A 157 -14.05 -24.50 7.54
C MET A 157 -13.67 -24.32 9.02
N GLN A 158 -13.01 -25.30 9.62
CA GLN A 158 -12.47 -25.21 10.98
C GLN A 158 -11.38 -24.15 11.10
N GLU A 159 -10.44 -24.08 10.14
CA GLU A 159 -9.40 -23.04 10.10
C GLU A 159 -10.01 -21.63 10.00
N LYS A 160 -11.09 -21.46 9.22
CA LYS A 160 -11.84 -20.19 9.15
C LYS A 160 -12.48 -19.84 10.49
N LEU A 161 -13.14 -20.79 11.14
CA LEU A 161 -13.75 -20.59 12.47
C LEU A 161 -12.71 -20.27 13.54
N GLU A 162 -11.54 -20.92 13.50
CA GLU A 162 -10.43 -20.60 14.39
C GLU A 162 -9.88 -19.20 14.14
N PHE A 163 -9.77 -18.78 12.87
CA PHE A 163 -9.34 -17.44 12.52
C PHE A 163 -10.34 -16.38 13.02
N GLU A 164 -11.63 -16.59 12.83
CA GLU A 164 -12.70 -15.72 13.36
C GLU A 164 -12.62 -15.64 14.89
N ARG A 165 -12.45 -16.77 15.60
CA ARG A 165 -12.25 -16.78 17.06
C ARG A 165 -11.02 -15.99 17.50
N ARG A 166 -9.88 -16.14 16.80
CA ARG A 166 -8.66 -15.38 17.12
C ARG A 166 -8.84 -13.88 16.90
N LEU A 167 -9.55 -13.50 15.83
CA LEU A 167 -9.88 -12.10 15.56
C LEU A 167 -10.78 -11.52 16.65
N GLU A 168 -11.83 -12.24 17.05
CA GLU A 168 -12.71 -11.83 18.15
C GLU A 168 -11.95 -11.69 19.47
N MET A 169 -11.05 -12.64 19.79
CA MET A 169 -10.23 -12.56 21.00
C MET A 169 -9.30 -11.34 20.96
N GLY A 170 -8.65 -11.07 19.83
CA GLY A 170 -7.84 -9.87 19.66
C GLY A 170 -8.64 -8.57 19.78
N GLN A 171 -9.87 -8.54 19.25
CA GLN A 171 -10.78 -7.40 19.42
C GLN A 171 -11.21 -7.21 20.88
N ARG A 172 -11.49 -8.30 21.61
CA ARG A 172 -11.84 -8.25 23.05
C ARG A 172 -10.66 -7.78 23.90
N GLU A 173 -9.45 -8.27 23.63
CA GLU A 173 -8.23 -7.83 24.30
C GLU A 173 -7.97 -6.34 24.05
N HIS A 174 -8.13 -5.87 22.81
CA HIS A 174 -7.97 -4.46 22.49
C HIS A 174 -9.04 -3.58 23.18
N ALA A 175 -10.29 -4.03 23.21
CA ALA A 175 -11.37 -3.34 23.93
C ALA A 175 -11.09 -3.24 25.43
N LEU A 176 -10.55 -4.31 26.04
CA LEU A 176 -10.22 -4.34 27.46
C LEU A 176 -9.04 -3.42 27.79
N LEU A 177 -8.02 -3.35 26.93
CA LEU A 177 -6.92 -2.39 27.05
C LEU A 177 -7.40 -0.94 26.93
N VAL A 178 -8.32 -0.65 26.00
CA VAL A 178 -8.92 0.68 25.87
C VAL A 178 -9.73 1.03 27.12
N GLN A 179 -10.48 0.08 27.68
CA GLN A 179 -11.22 0.28 28.92
C GLN A 179 -10.28 0.58 30.10
N GLN A 180 -9.17 -0.17 30.24
CA GLN A 180 -8.15 0.08 31.27
C GLN A 180 -7.48 1.45 31.10
N LEU A 181 -7.17 1.85 29.87
CA LEU A 181 -6.64 3.19 29.59
C LEU A 181 -7.63 4.29 29.95
N ASN A 182 -8.91 4.08 29.68
CA ASN A 182 -9.96 5.02 30.04
C ASN A 182 -10.14 5.11 31.56
N SER A 183 -10.12 3.98 32.29
CA SER A 183 -10.20 4.00 33.76
C SER A 183 -9.00 4.71 34.38
N GLN A 184 -7.78 4.46 33.88
CA GLN A 184 -6.59 5.19 34.34
C GLN A 184 -6.66 6.69 34.05
N LYS A 185 -7.18 7.08 32.87
CA LYS A 185 -7.42 8.50 32.55
C LYS A 185 -8.42 9.12 33.51
N ASP A 186 -9.51 8.43 33.81
CA ASP A 186 -10.54 8.94 34.73
C ASP A 186 -9.99 9.09 36.16
N GLU A 187 -9.17 8.16 36.62
CA GLU A 187 -8.45 8.26 37.91
C GLU A 187 -7.53 9.48 37.94
N ILE A 188 -6.72 9.70 36.91
CA ILE A 188 -5.83 10.88 36.81
C ILE A 188 -6.66 12.18 36.75
N LEU A 189 -7.77 12.19 36.02
CA LEU A 189 -8.65 13.36 35.98
C LEU A 189 -9.29 13.63 37.36
N GLN A 190 -9.63 12.60 38.12
CA GLN A 190 -10.10 12.78 39.50
C GLN A 190 -9.01 13.35 40.41
N THR A 191 -7.78 12.83 40.37
CA THR A 191 -6.69 13.35 41.21
C THR A 191 -6.38 14.80 40.89
N VAL A 192 -6.32 15.17 39.60
CA VAL A 192 -6.12 16.56 39.18
C VAL A 192 -7.24 17.46 39.66
N ARG A 193 -8.52 17.02 39.59
CA ARG A 193 -9.65 17.79 40.13
C ARG A 193 -9.52 17.99 41.65
N GLU A 194 -9.12 16.96 42.39
CA GLU A 194 -8.92 17.08 43.84
C GLU A 194 -7.79 18.04 44.20
N GLU A 195 -6.69 18.03 43.45
CA GLU A 195 -5.59 18.97 43.63
C GLU A 195 -6.00 20.41 43.31
N GLN A 196 -6.74 20.63 42.22
CA GLN A 196 -7.32 21.94 41.89
C GLN A 196 -8.22 22.46 43.02
N LEU A 197 -9.13 21.63 43.53
CA LEU A 197 -9.99 21.99 44.65
C LEU A 197 -9.20 22.30 45.93
N LYS A 198 -8.10 21.59 46.20
CA LYS A 198 -7.21 21.87 47.33
C LYS A 198 -6.51 23.23 47.15
N LEU A 199 -6.01 23.52 45.96
CA LEU A 199 -5.35 24.78 45.64
C LEU A 199 -6.31 25.97 45.74
N GLU A 200 -7.53 25.86 45.19
CA GLU A 200 -8.57 26.90 45.30
C GLU A 200 -8.97 27.16 46.77
N LYS A 201 -9.12 26.10 47.57
CA LYS A 201 -9.34 26.23 49.02
C LYS A 201 -8.15 26.89 49.73
N GLY A 202 -6.92 26.61 49.30
CA GLY A 202 -5.72 27.26 49.82
C GLY A 202 -5.69 28.76 49.51
N LEU A 203 -5.95 29.13 48.25
CA LEU A 203 -5.99 30.51 47.78
C LEU A 203 -7.07 31.33 48.50
N THR A 204 -8.28 30.80 48.60
CA THR A 204 -9.39 31.48 49.29
C THR A 204 -9.12 31.67 50.78
N LYS A 205 -8.50 30.69 51.45
CA LYS A 205 -8.04 30.86 52.84
C LYS A 205 -6.98 31.95 52.97
N HIS A 206 -5.99 31.96 52.07
CA HIS A 206 -4.94 32.98 52.10
C HIS A 206 -5.50 34.39 51.86
N GLN A 207 -6.41 34.54 50.90
CA GLN A 207 -7.14 35.78 50.66
C GLN A 207 -7.90 36.26 51.90
N ARG A 208 -8.63 35.36 52.58
CA ARG A 208 -9.32 35.70 53.84
C ARG A 208 -8.37 36.17 54.94
N CYS A 209 -7.23 35.49 55.13
CA CYS A 209 -6.25 35.93 56.12
C CYS A 209 -5.69 37.33 55.80
N LEU A 210 -5.37 37.60 54.54
CA LEU A 210 -4.91 38.93 54.10
C LEU A 210 -5.99 40.00 54.31
N GLU A 211 -7.25 39.70 54.03
CA GLU A 211 -8.38 40.60 54.28
C GLU A 211 -8.57 40.88 55.78
N GLU A 212 -8.44 39.87 56.63
CA GLU A 212 -8.50 40.03 58.08
C GLU A 212 -7.34 40.89 58.62
N GLU A 213 -6.12 40.69 58.14
CA GLU A 213 -4.96 41.53 58.49
C GLU A 213 -5.14 42.97 58.03
N ARG A 214 -5.62 43.17 56.80
CA ARG A 214 -5.95 44.49 56.27
C ARG A 214 -6.98 45.19 57.15
N LEU A 215 -8.04 44.50 57.57
CA LEU A 215 -9.07 45.05 58.45
C LEU A 215 -8.50 45.43 59.82
N LYS A 216 -7.63 44.60 60.40
CA LYS A 216 -6.93 44.92 61.67
C LYS A 216 -6.09 46.18 61.55
N LEU A 217 -5.32 46.33 60.46
CA LEU A 217 -4.50 47.51 60.21
C LEU A 217 -5.35 48.76 60.03
N LEU A 218 -6.46 48.68 59.30
CA LEU A 218 -7.40 49.79 59.15
C LEU A 218 -8.00 50.21 60.49
N GLN A 219 -8.30 49.24 61.37
CA GLN A 219 -8.83 49.54 62.70
C GLN A 219 -7.79 50.19 63.61
N GLN A 220 -6.53 49.75 63.54
CA GLN A 220 -5.42 50.40 64.25
C GLN A 220 -5.20 51.84 63.78
N LEU A 221 -5.23 52.09 62.48
CA LEU A 221 -5.15 53.44 61.92
C LEU A 221 -6.29 54.33 62.43
N LYS A 222 -7.53 53.81 62.40
CA LYS A 222 -8.68 54.55 62.92
C LYS A 222 -8.55 54.90 64.41
N GLN A 223 -8.02 53.99 65.22
CA GLN A 223 -7.76 54.26 66.64
C GLN A 223 -6.66 55.31 66.83
N ALA A 224 -5.60 55.26 66.03
CA ALA A 224 -4.52 56.25 66.06
C ALA A 224 -5.04 57.65 65.67
N GLU A 225 -5.85 57.75 64.61
CA GLU A 225 -6.50 59.00 64.20
C GLU A 225 -7.37 59.58 65.31
N GLN A 226 -8.21 58.75 65.95
CA GLN A 226 -9.03 59.17 67.09
C GLN A 226 -8.18 59.63 68.30
N GLY A 227 -7.05 58.97 68.53
CA GLY A 227 -6.07 59.37 69.54
C GLY A 227 -5.44 60.73 69.24
N ILE A 228 -5.10 60.99 67.97
CA ILE A 228 -4.56 62.27 67.51
C ILE A 228 -5.61 63.37 67.67
N THR A 229 -6.85 63.15 67.22
CA THR A 229 -7.92 64.16 67.34
C THR A 229 -8.21 64.51 68.80
N SER A 230 -8.25 63.54 69.70
CA SER A 230 -8.49 63.80 71.13
C SER A 230 -7.34 64.57 71.79
N ARG A 231 -6.07 64.32 71.40
CA ARG A 231 -4.92 65.10 71.88
C ARG A 231 -4.96 66.54 71.37
N ILE A 232 -5.29 66.75 70.09
CA ILE A 232 -5.46 68.09 69.53
C ILE A 232 -6.55 68.85 70.30
N GLN A 233 -7.68 68.20 70.60
CA GLN A 233 -8.77 68.83 71.34
C GLN A 233 -8.35 69.25 72.76
N LYS A 234 -7.62 68.39 73.49
CA LYS A 234 -7.04 68.74 74.80
C LYS A 234 -6.06 69.90 74.73
N LEU A 235 -5.19 69.94 73.71
CA LEU A 235 -4.26 71.06 73.52
C LEU A 235 -4.99 72.38 73.25
N LEU A 236 -6.10 72.33 72.51
CA LEU A 236 -6.94 73.51 72.28
C LEU A 236 -7.62 73.99 73.59
N GLU A 237 -8.11 73.07 74.42
CA GLU A 237 -8.70 73.38 75.73
C GLU A 237 -7.66 73.97 76.71
N ASP A 238 -6.46 73.41 76.76
CA ASP A 238 -5.37 73.92 77.60
C ASP A 238 -4.89 75.30 77.14
N ASN A 239 -4.84 75.55 75.82
CA ASN A 239 -4.54 76.88 75.28
C ASN A 239 -5.59 77.92 75.69
N GLN A 240 -6.89 77.54 75.69
CA GLN A 240 -7.96 78.42 76.17
C GLN A 240 -7.85 78.71 77.67
N ARG A 241 -7.50 77.71 78.49
CA ARG A 241 -7.25 77.89 79.93
C ARG A 241 -6.05 78.79 80.22
N GLN A 242 -4.98 78.66 79.45
CA GLN A 242 -3.80 79.53 79.56
C GLN A 242 -4.11 80.99 79.19
N LYS A 243 -4.99 81.22 78.21
CA LYS A 243 -5.48 82.59 77.92
C LYS A 243 -6.29 83.14 79.10
N GLN A 244 -7.18 82.35 79.69
CA GLN A 244 -7.97 82.76 80.86
C GLN A 244 -7.09 83.04 82.09
N SER A 245 -6.05 82.26 82.35
CA SER A 245 -5.13 82.52 83.47
C SER A 245 -4.26 83.75 83.24
N SER A 246 -3.85 84.03 82.00
CA SER A 246 -3.16 85.27 81.64
C SER A 246 -4.01 86.51 81.90
N ASP A 247 -5.33 86.43 81.67
CA ASP A 247 -6.23 87.57 81.89
C ASP A 247 -6.51 87.80 83.38
N ILE A 248 -6.54 86.75 84.20
CA ILE A 248 -6.63 86.84 85.67
C ILE A 248 -5.38 87.50 86.25
N LEU A 249 -4.18 87.10 85.79
CA LEU A 249 -2.91 87.70 86.24
C LEU A 249 -2.82 89.19 85.92
N LYS A 250 -3.27 89.62 84.74
CA LYS A 250 -3.37 91.05 84.39
C LYS A 250 -4.34 91.82 85.30
N SER A 251 -5.42 91.20 85.78
CA SER A 251 -6.34 91.84 86.73
C SER A 251 -5.73 92.01 88.12
N LEU A 252 -4.91 91.05 88.57
CA LEU A 252 -4.21 91.10 89.85
C LEU A 252 -3.02 92.08 89.83
N GLU A 253 -2.35 92.23 88.69
CA GLU A 253 -1.33 93.28 88.49
C GLU A 253 -1.96 94.68 88.53
N ASN A 254 -3.16 94.87 87.99
CA ASN A 254 -3.87 96.14 88.08
C ASN A 254 -4.34 96.47 89.52
N GLU A 255 -4.65 95.46 90.34
CA GLU A 255 -4.95 95.63 91.77
C GLU A 255 -3.68 95.92 92.60
N ARG A 256 -2.56 95.28 92.27
CA ARG A 256 -1.25 95.52 92.89
C ARG A 256 -0.74 96.94 92.62
N MET A 257 -0.92 97.44 91.40
CA MET A 257 -0.57 98.82 91.01
C MET A 257 -1.38 99.89 91.77
N ARG A 258 -2.59 99.58 92.26
CA ARG A 258 -3.40 100.47 93.12
C ARG A 258 -2.90 100.51 94.57
N LEU A 259 -2.36 99.40 95.06
CA LEU A 259 -1.79 99.29 96.41
C LEU A 259 -0.39 99.91 96.50
N GLU A 260 0.40 99.80 95.43
CA GLU A 260 1.73 100.44 95.31
C GLU A 260 1.62 101.99 95.27
N GLN A 261 0.51 102.55 94.78
CA GLN A 261 0.25 104.00 94.81
C GLN A 261 -0.01 104.55 96.23
N LEU A 262 -0.50 103.72 97.15
CA LEU A 262 -0.78 104.11 98.55
C LEU A 262 0.44 103.98 99.47
N THR A 263 1.42 103.14 99.11
CA THR A 263 2.66 102.93 99.87
C THR A 263 3.80 103.85 99.43
N ALA A 264 3.67 104.51 98.27
CA ALA A 264 4.64 105.48 97.76
C ALA A 264 4.75 106.75 98.64
N ILE A 265 3.67 107.16 99.32
CA ILE A 265 3.61 108.40 100.10
C ILE A 265 4.39 108.29 101.43
N THR A 266 4.69 107.08 101.92
CA THR A 266 5.41 106.86 103.19
C THR A 266 6.88 106.47 103.02
N GLN A 267 7.36 106.30 101.78
CA GLN A 267 8.73 105.83 101.50
C GLN A 267 9.70 106.94 101.08
N GLU A 268 9.21 108.14 100.76
CA GLU A 268 9.98 109.29 100.24
C GLU A 268 11.15 109.72 101.15
N GLU A 269 11.09 109.45 102.46
CA GLU A 269 12.16 109.75 103.41
C GLU A 269 13.21 108.61 103.53
N THR A 270 12.85 107.35 103.25
CA THR A 270 13.82 106.23 103.13
C THR A 270 14.51 106.19 101.77
N GLU A 271 13.97 106.91 100.79
CA GLU A 271 14.40 106.88 99.40
C GLU A 271 15.75 107.56 99.17
N GLN A 272 16.20 108.54 99.96
CA GLN A 272 17.44 109.24 99.61
C GLN A 272 18.73 108.46 99.90
N LEU A 273 18.73 107.56 100.89
CA LEU A 273 19.84 106.62 101.13
C LEU A 273 19.68 105.33 100.29
N ARG A 274 18.45 104.85 100.08
CA ARG A 274 18.16 103.72 99.17
C ARG A 274 18.41 104.05 97.70
N ARG A 275 18.21 105.29 97.23
CA ARG A 275 18.41 105.68 95.80
C ARG A 275 19.83 105.44 95.31
N ARG A 276 20.86 105.50 96.17
CA ARG A 276 22.25 105.20 95.79
C ARG A 276 22.55 103.70 95.77
N GLU A 277 22.07 102.93 96.74
CA GLU A 277 22.22 101.47 96.77
C GLU A 277 21.36 100.78 95.69
N VAL A 278 20.15 101.26 95.46
CA VAL A 278 19.25 100.82 94.38
C VAL A 278 19.82 101.18 93.01
N ALA A 279 20.43 102.37 92.82
CA ALA A 279 21.08 102.71 91.56
C ALA A 279 22.29 101.80 91.27
N ALA A 280 23.09 101.47 92.29
CA ALA A 280 24.21 100.52 92.14
C ALA A 280 23.72 99.09 91.85
N ALA A 281 22.70 98.61 92.56
CA ALA A 281 22.07 97.32 92.30
C ALA A 281 21.37 97.27 90.94
N MET A 282 20.73 98.36 90.49
CA MET A 282 20.15 98.50 89.14
C MET A 282 21.23 98.50 88.07
N GLN A 283 22.37 99.18 88.28
CA GLN A 283 23.50 99.12 87.34
C GLN A 283 24.07 97.69 87.25
N GLN A 284 24.20 96.98 88.37
CA GLN A 284 24.66 95.60 88.38
C GLN A 284 23.63 94.65 87.72
N MET A 285 22.34 94.79 88.01
CA MET A 285 21.26 94.05 87.35
C MET A 285 21.15 94.37 85.85
N LEU A 286 21.39 95.61 85.44
CA LEU A 286 21.42 95.99 84.03
C LEU A 286 22.66 95.41 83.34
N ALA A 287 23.81 95.38 84.00
CA ALA A 287 25.01 94.72 83.49
C ALA A 287 24.84 93.19 83.42
N GLU A 288 24.22 92.56 84.41
CA GLU A 288 23.90 91.13 84.43
C GLU A 288 22.82 90.76 83.41
N SER A 289 21.77 91.58 83.26
CA SER A 289 20.77 91.38 82.22
C SER A 289 21.34 91.59 80.82
N TYR A 290 22.26 92.53 80.62
CA TYR A 290 22.98 92.69 79.36
C TYR A 290 23.89 91.47 79.07
N LYS A 291 24.63 90.97 80.06
CA LYS A 291 25.42 89.74 79.94
C LYS A 291 24.56 88.52 79.64
N ASN A 292 23.43 88.35 80.33
CA ASN A 292 22.47 87.28 80.08
C ASN A 292 21.85 87.39 78.69
N LYS A 293 21.54 88.60 78.24
CA LYS A 293 21.02 88.84 76.89
C LYS A 293 22.06 88.52 75.81
N LEU A 294 23.32 88.86 76.04
CA LEU A 294 24.43 88.49 75.15
C LEU A 294 24.65 86.97 75.09
N LEU A 295 24.60 86.30 76.25
CA LEU A 295 24.66 84.84 76.34
C LEU A 295 23.48 84.18 75.62
N GLN A 296 22.26 84.67 75.83
CA GLN A 296 21.06 84.18 75.16
C GLN A 296 21.16 84.36 73.65
N MET A 297 21.61 85.53 73.16
CA MET A 297 21.84 85.76 71.74
C MET A 297 22.89 84.80 71.16
N SER A 298 23.99 84.54 71.89
CA SER A 298 25.02 83.59 71.45
C SER A 298 24.50 82.15 71.39
N TYR A 299 23.66 81.75 72.34
CA TYR A 299 23.03 80.43 72.37
C TYR A 299 21.98 80.27 71.27
N GLU A 300 21.13 81.29 71.07
CA GLU A 300 20.13 81.31 70.01
C GLU A 300 20.77 81.29 68.62
N SER A 301 21.86 82.04 68.41
CA SER A 301 22.65 81.99 67.17
C SER A 301 23.19 80.59 66.93
N ARG A 302 23.86 79.98 67.93
CA ARG A 302 24.45 78.65 67.77
C ARG A 302 23.39 77.56 67.54
N ARG A 303 22.21 77.70 68.14
CA ARG A 303 21.05 76.82 67.91
C ARG A 303 20.51 76.98 66.49
N GLN A 304 20.38 78.21 65.99
CA GLN A 304 19.96 78.48 64.62
C GLN A 304 20.97 77.93 63.61
N ASP A 305 22.27 78.09 63.86
CA ASP A 305 23.33 77.53 63.02
C ASP A 305 23.24 76.00 62.94
N LEU A 306 23.10 75.32 64.08
CA LEU A 306 22.93 73.86 64.12
C LEU A 306 21.67 73.39 63.39
N ILE A 307 20.54 74.09 63.54
CA ILE A 307 19.31 73.78 62.83
C ILE A 307 19.49 73.98 61.32
N SER A 308 20.13 75.08 60.91
CA SER A 308 20.38 75.37 59.49
C SER A 308 21.31 74.33 58.85
N GLN A 309 22.34 73.88 59.57
CA GLN A 309 23.25 72.82 59.13
C GLN A 309 22.55 71.46 59.04
N ALA A 310 21.69 71.12 60.00
CA ALA A 310 20.90 69.89 59.96
C ALA A 310 19.90 69.92 58.78
N CYS A 311 19.19 71.03 58.56
CA CYS A 311 18.24 71.17 57.46
C CYS A 311 18.91 71.14 56.09
N SER A 312 20.07 71.79 55.92
CA SER A 312 20.82 71.76 54.66
C SER A 312 21.36 70.37 54.35
N SER A 313 21.93 69.68 55.34
CA SER A 313 22.36 68.29 55.19
C SER A 313 21.22 67.35 54.80
N LEU A 314 20.04 67.50 55.41
CA LEU A 314 18.86 66.71 55.06
C LEU A 314 18.41 66.98 53.62
N ALA A 315 18.38 68.25 53.20
CA ALA A 315 18.01 68.64 51.85
C ALA A 315 18.99 68.09 50.79
N GLU A 316 20.29 68.08 51.08
CA GLU A 316 21.29 67.47 50.19
C GLU A 316 21.09 65.95 50.05
N MET A 317 20.77 65.28 51.15
CA MET A 317 20.48 63.84 51.12
C MET A 317 19.19 63.53 50.36
N ASP A 318 18.13 64.30 50.60
CA ASP A 318 16.86 64.19 49.85
C ASP A 318 17.09 64.40 48.35
N GLN A 319 17.92 65.36 47.96
CA GLN A 319 18.26 65.61 46.56
C GLN A 319 19.02 64.43 45.94
N LYS A 320 19.96 63.82 46.66
CA LYS A 320 20.66 62.60 46.22
C LYS A 320 19.70 61.41 46.08
N PHE A 321 18.77 61.23 47.02
CA PHE A 321 17.74 60.20 46.93
C PHE A 321 16.83 60.41 45.72
N GLN A 322 16.38 61.64 45.47
CA GLN A 322 15.59 61.96 44.30
C GLN A 322 16.34 61.67 42.99
N GLN A 323 17.64 61.98 42.93
CA GLN A 323 18.46 61.62 41.77
C GLN A 323 18.53 60.11 41.56
N ILE A 324 18.80 59.32 42.61
CA ILE A 324 18.87 57.85 42.50
C ILE A 324 17.53 57.28 42.02
N LEU A 325 16.41 57.77 42.56
CA LEU A 325 15.06 57.36 42.16
C LEU A 325 14.79 57.71 40.70
N ALA A 326 15.16 58.91 40.25
CA ALA A 326 15.00 59.33 38.87
C ALA A 326 15.81 58.46 37.89
N TRP A 327 17.05 58.11 38.25
CA TRP A 327 17.88 57.20 37.46
C TRP A 327 17.27 55.80 37.39
N GLN A 328 16.82 55.24 38.52
CA GLN A 328 16.15 53.93 38.53
C GLN A 328 14.87 53.93 37.67
N GLN A 329 14.05 54.99 37.75
CA GLN A 329 12.87 55.13 36.91
C GLN A 329 13.24 55.21 35.42
N LEU A 330 14.32 55.91 35.08
CA LEU A 330 14.78 56.01 33.70
C LEU A 330 15.25 54.65 33.15
N ASP A 331 15.99 53.88 33.95
CA ASP A 331 16.44 52.53 33.57
C ASP A 331 15.26 51.55 33.47
N GLN A 332 14.29 51.62 34.39
CA GLN A 332 13.06 50.86 34.31
C GLN A 332 12.27 51.20 33.05
N ASN A 333 12.11 52.50 32.73
CA ASN A 333 11.41 52.94 31.53
C ASN A 333 12.11 52.50 30.24
N LYS A 334 13.45 52.51 30.21
CA LYS A 334 14.23 51.96 29.09
C LYS A 334 14.00 50.47 28.92
N ALA A 335 14.11 49.70 29.99
CA ALA A 335 13.89 48.25 29.95
C ALA A 335 12.45 47.92 29.51
N VAL A 336 11.44 48.65 30.02
CA VAL A 336 10.06 48.51 29.58
C VAL A 336 9.91 48.85 28.09
N GLY A 337 10.56 49.93 27.62
CA GLY A 337 10.56 50.29 26.20
C GLY A 337 11.15 49.21 25.30
N GLU A 338 12.29 48.63 25.69
CA GLU A 338 12.92 47.52 24.96
C GLU A 338 12.03 46.28 24.91
N ILE A 339 11.39 45.93 26.03
CA ILE A 339 10.45 44.79 26.10
C ILE A 339 9.24 45.04 25.18
N LEU A 340 8.66 46.24 25.20
CA LEU A 340 7.53 46.58 24.34
C LEU A 340 7.91 46.49 22.86
N GLN A 341 9.08 47.02 22.49
CA GLN A 341 9.58 46.95 21.12
C GLN A 341 9.83 45.50 20.68
N GLN A 342 10.40 44.65 21.55
CA GLN A 342 10.56 43.22 21.26
C GLN A 342 9.20 42.52 21.05
N ILE A 343 8.19 42.84 21.86
CA ILE A 343 6.85 42.29 21.72
C ILE A 343 6.24 42.70 20.37
N GLU A 344 6.37 43.96 19.95
CA GLU A 344 5.88 44.42 18.66
C GLU A 344 6.57 43.71 17.49
N MET A 345 7.89 43.56 17.55
CA MET A 345 8.66 42.84 16.52
C MET A 345 8.27 41.36 16.46
N GLN A 346 8.05 40.71 17.60
CA GLN A 346 7.61 39.32 17.67
C GLN A 346 6.19 39.14 17.12
N LYS A 347 5.27 40.07 17.43
CA LYS A 347 3.91 40.07 16.87
C LYS A 347 3.94 40.18 15.35
N ALA A 348 4.69 41.15 14.81
CA ALA A 348 4.84 41.32 13.37
C ALA A 348 5.45 40.08 12.68
N ALA A 349 6.46 39.46 13.30
CA ALA A 349 7.05 38.23 12.79
C ALA A 349 6.05 37.06 12.79
N PHE A 350 5.25 36.92 13.84
CA PHE A 350 4.22 35.90 13.94
C PHE A 350 3.12 36.10 12.89
N GLU A 351 2.64 37.33 12.72
CA GLU A 351 1.67 37.68 11.68
C GLU A 351 2.19 37.35 10.27
N ALA A 352 3.45 37.67 9.97
CA ALA A 352 4.07 37.33 8.69
C ALA A 352 4.16 35.81 8.47
N LEU A 353 4.52 35.04 9.50
CA LEU A 353 4.55 33.58 9.45
C LEU A 353 3.15 33.00 9.24
N GLN A 354 2.14 33.58 9.88
CA GLN A 354 0.76 33.14 9.74
C GLN A 354 0.22 33.41 8.33
N VAL A 355 0.49 34.57 7.75
CA VAL A 355 0.14 34.88 6.35
C VAL A 355 0.80 33.89 5.38
N LYS A 356 2.08 33.57 5.59
CA LYS A 356 2.79 32.57 4.77
C LYS A 356 2.14 31.18 4.91
N LYS A 357 1.80 30.78 6.13
CA LYS A 357 1.10 29.52 6.40
C LYS A 357 -0.25 29.50 5.68
N ASP A 358 -1.04 30.55 5.82
CA ASP A 358 -2.37 30.66 5.20
C ASP A 358 -2.29 30.62 3.66
N LEU A 359 -1.27 31.24 3.07
CA LEU A 359 -1.00 31.14 1.64
C LEU A 359 -0.73 29.70 1.21
N MET A 360 0.14 28.98 1.93
CA MET A 360 0.42 27.57 1.62
C MET A 360 -0.83 26.70 1.77
N HIS A 361 -1.63 26.89 2.83
CA HIS A 361 -2.88 26.15 3.00
C HIS A 361 -3.88 26.47 1.88
N ARG A 362 -3.91 27.72 1.39
CA ARG A 362 -4.73 28.11 0.25
C ARG A 362 -4.26 27.45 -1.05
N GLN A 363 -2.95 27.39 -1.29
CA GLN A 363 -2.38 26.71 -2.45
C GLN A 363 -2.74 25.21 -2.44
N ILE A 364 -2.55 24.53 -1.30
CA ILE A 364 -2.90 23.11 -1.16
C ILE A 364 -4.41 22.90 -1.40
N ARG A 365 -5.27 23.72 -0.81
CA ARG A 365 -6.72 23.63 -1.05
C ARG A 365 -7.09 23.83 -2.52
N ASN A 366 -6.41 24.73 -3.22
CA ASN A 366 -6.66 24.93 -4.65
C ASN A 366 -6.17 23.75 -5.49
N GLN A 367 -5.03 23.14 -5.14
CA GLN A 367 -4.53 21.93 -5.80
C GLN A 367 -5.48 20.75 -5.58
N ILE A 368 -5.97 20.55 -4.35
CA ILE A 368 -6.96 19.50 -4.06
C ILE A 368 -8.22 19.69 -4.91
N LYS A 369 -8.74 20.92 -5.01
CA LYS A 369 -9.90 21.21 -5.86
C LYS A 369 -9.64 20.90 -7.33
N LEU A 370 -8.45 21.19 -7.83
CA LEU A 370 -8.10 20.87 -9.22
C LEU A 370 -8.10 19.35 -9.44
N ILE A 371 -7.46 18.62 -8.54
CA ILE A 371 -7.42 17.14 -8.58
C ILE A 371 -8.85 16.57 -8.50
N GLU A 372 -9.70 17.08 -7.61
CA GLU A 372 -11.11 16.69 -7.53
C GLU A 372 -11.85 16.91 -8.86
N THR A 373 -11.61 18.04 -9.53
CA THR A 373 -12.23 18.30 -10.84
C THR A 373 -11.71 17.38 -11.94
N GLU A 374 -10.42 17.06 -11.94
CA GLU A 374 -9.82 16.13 -12.92
C GLU A 374 -10.30 14.70 -12.70
N LEU A 375 -10.39 14.25 -11.44
CA LEU A 375 -10.95 12.94 -11.09
C LEU A 375 -12.43 12.84 -11.47
N LEU A 376 -13.21 13.91 -11.28
CA LEU A 376 -14.60 13.95 -11.72
C LEU A 376 -14.70 13.80 -13.25
N GLN A 377 -13.80 14.42 -14.02
CA GLN A 377 -13.79 14.26 -15.47
C GLN A 377 -13.38 12.84 -15.89
N LEU A 378 -12.36 12.26 -15.25
CA LEU A 378 -11.93 10.89 -15.52
C LEU A 378 -13.03 9.88 -15.20
N THR A 379 -13.70 10.02 -14.05
CA THR A 379 -14.82 9.14 -13.69
C THR A 379 -15.98 9.25 -14.67
N GLN A 380 -16.30 10.46 -15.17
CA GLN A 380 -17.29 10.63 -16.23
C GLN A 380 -16.88 9.96 -17.54
N LEU A 381 -15.61 10.03 -17.92
CA LEU A 381 -15.10 9.35 -19.12
C LEU A 381 -15.10 7.83 -18.97
N GLU A 382 -14.77 7.31 -17.79
CA GLU A 382 -14.83 5.87 -17.53
C GLU A 382 -16.27 5.34 -17.55
N LEU A 383 -17.22 6.08 -16.99
CA LEU A 383 -18.64 5.72 -17.08
C LEU A 383 -19.11 5.68 -18.54
N LYS A 384 -18.78 6.70 -19.34
CA LYS A 384 -19.10 6.71 -20.78
C LYS A 384 -18.45 5.55 -21.53
N ARG A 385 -17.20 5.20 -21.19
CA ARG A 385 -16.52 4.06 -21.80
C ARG A 385 -17.25 2.76 -21.45
N GLN A 386 -17.61 2.57 -20.18
CA GLN A 386 -18.37 1.40 -19.75
C GLN A 386 -19.73 1.32 -20.43
N GLU A 387 -20.44 2.44 -20.57
CA GLU A 387 -21.71 2.50 -21.31
C GLU A 387 -21.51 2.03 -22.76
N LEU A 388 -20.52 2.57 -23.47
CA LEU A 388 -20.20 2.15 -24.84
C LEU A 388 -19.81 0.67 -24.92
N ASP A 389 -18.94 0.18 -24.03
CA ASP A 389 -18.53 -1.23 -23.99
C ASP A 389 -19.75 -2.15 -23.76
N THR A 390 -20.72 -1.71 -22.94
CA THR A 390 -21.97 -2.48 -22.74
C THR A 390 -22.88 -2.43 -23.95
N GLU A 391 -22.96 -1.30 -24.66
CA GLU A 391 -23.72 -1.17 -25.91
C GLU A 391 -23.13 -2.08 -27.00
N THR A 392 -21.81 -2.09 -27.18
CA THR A 392 -21.15 -2.96 -28.17
C THR A 392 -21.36 -4.43 -27.87
N LEU A 393 -21.26 -4.84 -26.60
CA LEU A 393 -21.55 -6.23 -26.21
C LEU A 393 -23.02 -6.60 -26.44
N GLN A 394 -23.95 -5.67 -26.22
CA GLN A 394 -25.37 -5.90 -26.52
C GLN A 394 -25.61 -6.07 -28.02
N GLU A 395 -24.95 -5.27 -28.85
CA GLU A 395 -24.99 -5.39 -30.31
C GLU A 395 -24.45 -6.74 -30.77
N GLU A 396 -23.27 -7.16 -30.31
CA GLU A 396 -22.68 -8.46 -30.63
C GLU A 396 -23.59 -9.63 -30.24
N ILE A 397 -24.18 -9.59 -29.04
CA ILE A 397 -25.14 -10.62 -28.59
C ILE A 397 -26.39 -10.60 -29.47
N SER A 398 -26.86 -9.42 -29.90
CA SER A 398 -28.02 -9.30 -30.78
C SER A 398 -27.76 -9.90 -32.16
N GLU A 399 -26.56 -9.68 -32.73
CA GLU A 399 -26.13 -10.25 -34.00
C GLU A 399 -26.01 -11.78 -33.90
N GLN A 400 -25.39 -12.29 -32.83
CA GLN A 400 -25.29 -13.73 -32.59
C GLN A 400 -26.68 -14.37 -32.44
N ARG A 401 -27.60 -13.74 -31.71
CA ARG A 401 -28.99 -14.21 -31.59
C ARG A 401 -29.69 -14.23 -32.94
N GLN A 402 -29.48 -13.21 -33.77
CA GLN A 402 -30.05 -13.16 -35.11
C GLN A 402 -29.48 -14.27 -36.01
N ALA A 403 -28.16 -14.48 -36.00
CA ALA A 403 -27.50 -15.53 -36.77
C ALA A 403 -27.99 -16.94 -36.37
N LEU A 404 -28.08 -17.20 -35.07
CA LEU A 404 -28.64 -18.45 -34.54
C LEU A 404 -30.13 -18.60 -34.91
N GLY A 405 -30.89 -17.51 -34.88
CA GLY A 405 -32.28 -17.49 -35.34
C GLY A 405 -32.42 -17.86 -36.81
N CYS A 406 -31.55 -17.31 -37.68
CA CYS A 406 -31.51 -17.65 -39.10
C CYS A 406 -31.15 -19.12 -39.34
N LEU A 407 -30.13 -19.64 -38.64
CA LEU A 407 -29.74 -21.05 -38.73
C LEU A 407 -30.89 -21.97 -38.28
N LEU A 408 -31.54 -21.65 -37.17
CA LEU A 408 -32.68 -22.42 -36.67
C LEU A 408 -33.83 -22.40 -37.69
N GLN A 409 -34.11 -21.25 -38.31
CA GLN A 409 -35.11 -21.16 -39.36
C GLN A 409 -34.75 -22.00 -40.59
N GLN A 410 -33.46 -22.05 -40.98
CA GLN A 410 -32.97 -22.92 -42.06
C GLN A 410 -33.16 -24.40 -41.70
N LEU A 411 -32.72 -24.82 -40.51
CA LEU A 411 -32.87 -26.21 -40.06
C LEU A 411 -34.34 -26.64 -39.96
N LEU A 412 -35.24 -25.75 -39.54
CA LEU A 412 -36.67 -26.02 -39.54
C LEU A 412 -37.24 -26.16 -40.97
N LYS A 413 -36.73 -25.38 -41.94
CA LYS A 413 -37.10 -25.54 -43.35
C LYS A 413 -36.60 -26.87 -43.91
N GLU A 414 -35.33 -27.22 -43.67
CA GLU A 414 -34.77 -28.51 -44.09
C GLU A 414 -35.52 -29.69 -43.47
N LYS A 415 -35.87 -29.59 -42.18
CA LYS A 415 -36.66 -30.62 -41.51
C LYS A 415 -38.02 -30.79 -42.19
N LYS A 416 -38.75 -29.71 -42.47
CA LYS A 416 -40.03 -29.77 -43.19
C LYS A 416 -39.87 -30.38 -44.58
N GLN A 417 -38.83 -30.00 -45.32
CA GLN A 417 -38.54 -30.58 -46.63
C GLN A 417 -38.30 -32.09 -46.55
N ARG A 418 -37.48 -32.56 -45.61
CA ARG A 418 -37.26 -34.00 -45.39
C ARG A 418 -38.54 -34.73 -44.97
N GLU A 419 -39.37 -34.11 -44.14
CA GLU A 419 -40.68 -34.66 -43.76
C GLU A 419 -41.61 -34.79 -44.97
N GLU A 420 -41.67 -33.79 -45.84
CA GLU A 420 -42.43 -33.82 -47.09
C GLU A 420 -41.90 -34.88 -48.07
N GLU A 421 -40.58 -34.98 -48.25
CA GLU A 421 -39.93 -36.01 -49.07
C GLU A 421 -40.25 -37.43 -48.55
N LEU A 422 -40.16 -37.63 -47.24
CA LEU A 422 -40.52 -38.92 -46.61
C LEU A 422 -41.99 -39.25 -46.80
N GLN A 423 -42.89 -38.27 -46.64
CA GLN A 423 -44.32 -38.46 -46.90
C GLN A 423 -44.59 -38.83 -48.37
N GLN A 424 -43.91 -38.18 -49.32
CA GLN A 424 -44.00 -38.51 -50.75
C GLN A 424 -43.49 -39.93 -51.03
N MET A 425 -42.34 -40.30 -50.47
CA MET A 425 -41.78 -41.65 -50.58
C MET A 425 -42.74 -42.70 -49.99
N LEU A 426 -43.36 -42.44 -48.83
CA LEU A 426 -44.34 -43.34 -48.24
C LEU A 426 -45.58 -43.49 -49.14
N LEU A 427 -46.10 -42.41 -49.71
CA LEU A 427 -47.20 -42.45 -50.69
C LEU A 427 -46.84 -43.23 -51.95
N GLU A 428 -45.62 -43.09 -52.47
CA GLU A 428 -45.13 -43.90 -53.58
C GLU A 428 -45.01 -45.38 -53.21
N LEU A 429 -44.53 -45.68 -52.01
CA LEU A 429 -44.42 -47.05 -51.49
C LEU A 429 -45.79 -47.69 -51.28
N GLU A 430 -46.77 -46.95 -50.76
CA GLU A 430 -48.17 -47.41 -50.62
C GLU A 430 -48.76 -47.75 -51.98
N LYS A 431 -48.66 -46.84 -52.97
CA LYS A 431 -49.12 -47.10 -54.36
C LYS A 431 -48.46 -48.33 -54.97
N ARG A 432 -47.16 -48.55 -54.72
CA ARG A 432 -46.44 -49.74 -55.21
C ARG A 432 -46.84 -51.00 -54.45
N SER A 433 -47.16 -50.91 -53.16
CA SER A 433 -47.65 -52.05 -52.37
C SER A 433 -49.04 -52.54 -52.82
N GLU A 434 -49.91 -51.63 -53.28
CA GLU A 434 -51.23 -51.95 -53.85
C GLU A 434 -51.13 -52.74 -55.17
N THR A 435 -49.99 -52.70 -55.87
CA THR A 435 -49.74 -53.47 -57.11
C THR A 435 -49.43 -54.97 -56.90
N ARG A 436 -49.80 -55.55 -55.74
CA ARG A 436 -49.74 -56.98 -55.42
C ARG A 436 -48.35 -57.63 -55.57
N GLN A 437 -47.41 -57.21 -54.74
CA GLN A 437 -46.26 -58.05 -54.39
C GLN A 437 -46.37 -58.46 -52.92
N GLU A 438 -46.75 -59.70 -52.66
CA GLU A 438 -46.61 -60.31 -51.34
C GLU A 438 -45.13 -60.24 -50.95
N ASN A 439 -44.84 -59.66 -49.77
CA ASN A 439 -43.49 -59.41 -49.24
C ASN A 439 -42.74 -58.20 -49.84
N TYR A 440 -43.41 -57.22 -50.44
CA TYR A 440 -42.77 -55.97 -50.88
C TYR A 440 -41.93 -55.30 -49.77
N TRP A 441 -42.52 -55.13 -48.58
CA TRP A 441 -41.84 -54.51 -47.43
C TRP A 441 -40.66 -55.33 -46.91
N LEU A 442 -40.77 -56.66 -46.89
CA LEU A 442 -39.69 -57.54 -46.45
C LEU A 442 -38.52 -57.51 -47.44
N ILE A 443 -38.81 -57.46 -48.74
CA ILE A 443 -37.81 -57.35 -49.81
C ILE A 443 -37.12 -55.97 -49.76
N GLN A 444 -37.86 -54.89 -49.50
CA GLN A 444 -37.26 -53.56 -49.34
C GLN A 444 -36.44 -53.44 -48.07
N TYR A 445 -36.91 -54.00 -46.95
CA TYR A 445 -36.16 -54.01 -45.69
C TYR A 445 -34.87 -54.83 -45.81
N GLN A 446 -34.92 -55.99 -46.49
CA GLN A 446 -33.72 -56.75 -46.83
C GLN A 446 -32.82 -56.00 -47.82
N ARG A 447 -33.37 -55.25 -48.79
CA ARG A 447 -32.55 -54.41 -49.70
C ARG A 447 -31.87 -53.27 -48.97
N LEU A 448 -32.53 -52.67 -47.99
CA LEU A 448 -31.98 -51.56 -47.20
C LEU A 448 -30.88 -52.07 -46.24
N LEU A 449 -31.09 -53.24 -45.62
CA LEU A 449 -30.07 -53.92 -44.81
C LEU A 449 -28.89 -54.47 -45.65
N ARG A 450 -29.15 -54.91 -46.89
CA ARG A 450 -28.10 -55.36 -47.83
C ARG A 450 -27.47 -54.20 -48.61
N GLN A 451 -28.04 -53.01 -48.57
CA GLN A 451 -27.48 -51.85 -49.25
C GLN A 451 -26.31 -51.32 -48.45
N LYS A 452 -25.13 -51.47 -49.03
CA LYS A 452 -23.91 -50.84 -48.52
C LYS A 452 -24.09 -49.31 -48.51
N PRO A 453 -23.76 -48.61 -47.41
CA PRO A 453 -23.79 -47.16 -47.32
C PRO A 453 -23.09 -46.52 -48.53
N LEU A 454 -23.67 -45.47 -49.11
CA LEU A 454 -23.12 -44.80 -50.30
C LEU A 454 -21.67 -44.33 -50.08
N SER A 455 -21.34 -43.92 -48.85
CA SER A 455 -19.98 -43.56 -48.42
C SER A 455 -18.98 -44.72 -48.56
N LEU A 456 -19.39 -45.95 -48.24
CA LEU A 456 -18.55 -47.15 -48.35
C LEU A 456 -18.44 -47.64 -49.79
N LYS A 457 -19.48 -47.47 -50.62
CA LYS A 457 -19.39 -47.80 -52.06
C LYS A 457 -18.42 -46.87 -52.79
N LEU A 458 -18.52 -45.55 -52.56
CA LEU A 458 -17.61 -44.57 -53.14
C LEU A 458 -16.15 -44.78 -52.71
N GLN A 459 -15.93 -45.24 -51.46
CA GLN A 459 -14.59 -45.57 -50.98
C GLN A 459 -14.02 -46.85 -51.62
N GLU A 460 -14.85 -47.85 -51.92
CA GLU A 460 -14.42 -49.10 -52.56
C GLU A 460 -14.24 -48.98 -54.07
N GLU A 461 -14.98 -48.11 -54.74
CA GLU A 461 -14.79 -47.78 -56.16
C GLU A 461 -13.41 -47.15 -56.43
N GLY A 462 -12.77 -46.56 -55.42
CA GLY A 462 -11.41 -46.01 -55.49
C GLY A 462 -10.27 -47.02 -55.38
N LEU A 463 -10.56 -48.32 -55.18
CA LEU A 463 -9.54 -49.37 -55.11
C LEU A 463 -9.16 -49.92 -56.49
N GLU A 464 -7.89 -50.31 -56.66
CA GLU A 464 -7.40 -50.92 -57.90
C GLU A 464 -8.16 -52.23 -58.22
N GLN A 465 -8.69 -52.36 -59.43
CA GLN A 465 -9.50 -53.53 -59.85
C GLN A 465 -8.76 -54.87 -59.67
N GLN A 466 -7.44 -54.86 -59.84
CA GLN A 466 -6.57 -56.03 -59.64
C GLN A 466 -6.46 -56.46 -58.17
N LEU A 467 -6.56 -55.51 -57.23
CA LEU A 467 -6.54 -55.77 -55.80
C LEU A 467 -7.89 -56.34 -55.35
N VAL A 468 -8.99 -55.85 -55.92
CA VAL A 468 -10.35 -56.39 -55.70
C VAL A 468 -10.46 -57.83 -56.23
N THR A 469 -9.91 -58.12 -57.42
CA THR A 469 -9.89 -59.50 -57.97
C THR A 469 -9.02 -60.45 -57.16
N LEU A 470 -7.86 -60.00 -56.64
CA LEU A 470 -7.04 -60.81 -55.74
C LEU A 470 -7.81 -61.19 -54.46
N LEU A 471 -8.52 -60.24 -53.85
CA LEU A 471 -9.29 -60.50 -52.63
C LEU A 471 -10.49 -61.41 -52.90
N LEU A 472 -11.13 -61.29 -54.08
CA LEU A 472 -12.18 -62.20 -54.52
C LEU A 472 -11.65 -63.63 -54.75
N GLU A 473 -10.51 -63.80 -55.43
CA GLU A 473 -9.88 -65.12 -55.65
C GLU A 473 -9.54 -65.83 -54.33
N LEU A 474 -9.21 -65.06 -53.29
CA LEU A 474 -8.87 -65.57 -51.96
C LEU A 474 -10.08 -65.66 -51.02
N SER A 475 -11.31 -65.44 -51.53
CA SER A 475 -12.55 -65.42 -50.73
C SER A 475 -12.51 -64.45 -49.53
N ALA A 476 -11.83 -63.31 -49.68
CA ALA A 476 -11.52 -62.33 -48.65
C ALA A 476 -12.28 -60.99 -48.83
N GLU A 477 -13.50 -61.04 -49.37
CA GLU A 477 -14.33 -59.86 -49.69
C GLU A 477 -14.64 -58.97 -48.48
N GLN A 478 -14.73 -59.57 -47.29
CA GLN A 478 -15.02 -58.87 -46.04
C GLN A 478 -13.95 -57.85 -45.63
N TYR A 479 -12.74 -57.95 -46.19
CA TYR A 479 -11.64 -57.03 -45.91
C TYR A 479 -11.56 -55.85 -46.89
N LEU A 480 -12.40 -55.81 -47.93
CA LEU A 480 -12.46 -54.69 -48.89
C LEU A 480 -12.66 -53.31 -48.23
N PRO A 481 -13.56 -53.14 -47.24
CA PRO A 481 -13.74 -51.84 -46.57
C PRO A 481 -12.49 -51.38 -45.81
N VAL A 482 -11.76 -52.34 -45.23
CA VAL A 482 -10.53 -52.08 -44.47
C VAL A 482 -9.41 -51.63 -45.41
N PHE A 483 -9.25 -52.33 -46.54
CA PHE A 483 -8.27 -51.96 -47.56
C PHE A 483 -8.61 -50.60 -48.22
N ALA A 484 -9.91 -50.31 -48.41
CA ALA A 484 -10.40 -49.02 -48.90
C ALA A 484 -10.11 -47.87 -47.93
N HIS A 485 -10.37 -48.08 -46.62
CA HIS A 485 -10.08 -47.10 -45.58
C HIS A 485 -8.59 -46.73 -45.52
N HIS A 486 -7.72 -47.73 -45.66
CA HIS A 486 -6.27 -47.54 -45.63
C HIS A 486 -5.63 -47.21 -46.99
N ARG A 487 -6.42 -47.06 -48.07
CA ARG A 487 -5.96 -46.76 -49.45
C ARG A 487 -4.79 -47.63 -49.91
N LEU A 488 -4.87 -48.93 -49.68
CA LEU A 488 -3.80 -49.87 -50.03
C LEU A 488 -3.78 -50.11 -51.55
N SER A 489 -2.60 -49.94 -52.17
CA SER A 489 -2.33 -50.29 -53.57
C SER A 489 -1.63 -51.65 -53.68
N LEU A 490 -1.71 -52.30 -54.84
CA LEU A 490 -0.97 -53.55 -55.09
C LEU A 490 0.54 -53.38 -54.90
N ARG A 491 1.08 -52.20 -55.22
CA ARG A 491 2.50 -51.87 -55.00
C ARG A 491 2.84 -51.77 -53.52
N ALA A 492 1.96 -51.19 -52.69
CA ALA A 492 2.15 -51.13 -51.25
C ALA A 492 2.23 -52.55 -50.66
N LEU A 493 1.31 -53.45 -51.06
CA LEU A 493 1.31 -54.85 -50.63
C LEU A 493 2.59 -55.62 -50.99
N GLY A 494 3.26 -55.28 -52.09
CA GLY A 494 4.55 -55.87 -52.45
C GLY A 494 5.68 -55.58 -51.46
N THR A 495 5.57 -54.48 -50.70
CA THR A 495 6.57 -54.03 -49.71
C THR A 495 6.18 -54.33 -48.26
N MET A 496 4.95 -54.79 -48.01
CA MET A 496 4.45 -55.06 -46.66
C MET A 496 4.87 -56.45 -46.16
N THR A 497 5.04 -56.58 -44.85
CA THR A 497 5.25 -57.87 -44.18
C THR A 497 3.94 -58.39 -43.58
N ALA A 498 3.90 -59.68 -43.23
CA ALA A 498 2.72 -60.30 -42.60
C ALA A 498 2.26 -59.57 -41.32
N ARG A 499 3.23 -59.03 -40.56
CA ARG A 499 2.96 -58.21 -39.36
C ARG A 499 2.28 -56.88 -39.65
N ASP A 500 2.48 -56.33 -40.85
CA ASP A 500 1.84 -55.07 -41.23
C ASP A 500 0.39 -55.30 -41.66
N LEU A 501 0.09 -56.44 -42.28
CA LEU A 501 -1.29 -56.87 -42.55
C LEU A 501 -2.07 -57.21 -41.27
N GLU A 502 -1.38 -57.74 -40.25
CA GLU A 502 -1.96 -57.97 -38.93
C GLU A 502 -2.41 -56.63 -38.28
N LYS A 503 -1.58 -55.59 -38.36
CA LYS A 503 -1.92 -54.23 -37.86
C LYS A 503 -3.09 -53.59 -38.59
N ILE A 504 -3.30 -53.95 -39.85
CA ILE A 504 -4.42 -53.47 -40.67
C ILE A 504 -5.72 -54.25 -40.34
N GLY A 505 -5.63 -55.38 -39.62
CA GLY A 505 -6.80 -56.14 -39.15
C GLY A 505 -7.06 -57.45 -39.89
N VAL A 506 -6.10 -57.93 -40.71
CA VAL A 506 -6.16 -59.29 -41.28
C VAL A 506 -5.56 -60.25 -40.26
N ALA A 507 -6.40 -60.96 -39.49
CA ALA A 507 -5.92 -61.80 -38.38
C ALA A 507 -5.44 -63.20 -38.79
N GLU A 508 -5.91 -63.73 -39.93
CA GLU A 508 -5.57 -65.09 -40.36
C GLU A 508 -4.18 -65.15 -41.02
N ALA A 509 -3.21 -65.76 -40.33
CA ALA A 509 -1.83 -65.89 -40.82
C ALA A 509 -1.73 -66.60 -42.19
N GLY A 510 -2.59 -67.60 -42.44
CA GLY A 510 -2.66 -68.27 -43.73
C GLY A 510 -3.10 -67.35 -44.87
N LEU A 511 -4.06 -66.46 -44.58
CA LEU A 511 -4.57 -65.49 -45.53
C LEU A 511 -3.56 -64.35 -45.78
N GLN A 512 -2.86 -63.87 -44.74
CA GLN A 512 -1.80 -62.87 -44.87
C GLN A 512 -0.70 -63.34 -45.85
N HIS A 513 -0.22 -64.58 -45.69
CA HIS A 513 0.80 -65.15 -46.58
C HIS A 513 0.26 -65.42 -47.99
N ALA A 514 -1.01 -65.81 -48.13
CA ALA A 514 -1.66 -65.99 -49.43
C ALA A 514 -1.82 -64.66 -50.20
N ILE A 515 -2.24 -63.60 -49.52
CA ILE A 515 -2.39 -62.25 -50.09
C ILE A 515 -1.03 -61.71 -50.55
N LEU A 516 -0.01 -61.74 -49.68
CA LEU A 516 1.33 -61.26 -50.02
C LEU A 516 1.98 -62.09 -51.14
N GLY A 517 1.89 -63.42 -51.05
CA GLY A 517 2.45 -64.32 -52.05
C GLY A 517 1.78 -64.20 -53.42
N ARG A 518 0.46 -63.93 -53.47
CA ARG A 518 -0.27 -63.72 -54.72
C ARG A 518 -0.03 -62.31 -55.28
N ALA A 519 0.01 -61.29 -54.44
CA ALA A 519 0.34 -59.91 -54.84
C ALA A 519 1.74 -59.83 -55.45
N GLN A 520 2.73 -60.50 -54.86
CA GLN A 520 4.09 -60.58 -55.40
C GLN A 520 4.15 -61.32 -56.74
N LYS A 521 3.35 -62.38 -56.93
CA LYS A 521 3.24 -63.07 -58.22
C LYS A 521 2.61 -62.18 -59.29
N ILE A 522 1.58 -61.41 -58.95
CA ILE A 522 0.93 -60.46 -59.88
C ILE A 522 1.91 -59.34 -60.25
N LEU A 523 2.67 -58.78 -59.29
CA LEU A 523 3.72 -57.80 -59.55
C LEU A 523 4.88 -58.38 -60.38
N ALA A 524 5.27 -59.65 -60.17
CA ALA A 524 6.31 -60.32 -60.94
C ALA A 524 5.89 -60.58 -62.40
N VAL A 525 4.61 -60.89 -62.64
CA VAL A 525 4.04 -61.02 -63.99
C VAL A 525 3.92 -59.65 -64.67
N ALA A 526 3.51 -58.61 -63.94
CA ALA A 526 3.44 -57.24 -64.45
C ALA A 526 4.81 -56.68 -64.88
N ASN A 527 5.91 -57.12 -64.25
CA ASN A 527 7.27 -56.72 -64.59
C ASN A 527 7.86 -57.45 -65.83
N THR A 528 7.20 -58.51 -66.32
CA THR A 528 7.70 -59.32 -67.44
C THR A 528 6.88 -59.17 -68.74
N ILE A 529 5.64 -58.68 -68.67
CA ILE A 529 4.78 -58.41 -69.83
C ILE A 529 3.98 -57.11 -69.60
N PRO A 530 4.42 -55.93 -70.09
CA PRO A 530 3.75 -54.64 -69.86
C PRO A 530 2.42 -54.43 -70.61
N GLU A 531 1.95 -55.38 -71.43
CA GLU A 531 0.90 -55.16 -72.45
C GLU A 531 -0.51 -55.65 -72.08
N LEU A 532 -0.74 -56.14 -70.86
CA LEU A 532 -2.09 -56.60 -70.40
C LEU A 532 -2.75 -55.70 -69.34
N LEU A 533 -2.29 -54.45 -69.20
CA LEU A 533 -2.80 -53.47 -68.23
C LEU A 533 -3.38 -52.20 -68.87
N ARG A 534 -3.82 -52.28 -70.12
CA ARG A 534 -4.61 -51.22 -70.77
C ARG A 534 -6.05 -51.68 -70.92
N THR A 535 -6.94 -51.15 -70.09
CA THR A 535 -8.35 -51.00 -70.44
C THR A 535 -8.66 -49.52 -70.50
N GLU A 536 -8.99 -49.12 -71.73
CA GLU A 536 -9.42 -47.82 -72.19
C GLU A 536 -10.69 -47.35 -71.45
N VAL A 537 -10.75 -46.07 -71.07
CA VAL A 537 -11.63 -45.07 -71.70
C VAL A 537 -11.04 -43.69 -71.37
N ASP A 538 -10.41 -43.08 -72.38
CA ASP A 538 -10.31 -41.64 -72.50
C ASP A 538 -11.68 -41.11 -72.95
N THR A 539 -12.21 -40.11 -72.25
CA THR A 539 -13.17 -39.16 -72.85
C THR A 539 -12.81 -37.75 -72.40
N GLU A 540 -12.51 -36.93 -73.39
CA GLU A 540 -12.17 -35.52 -73.30
C GLU A 540 -13.38 -34.63 -72.94
N ALA A 541 -13.08 -33.56 -72.19
CA ALA A 541 -13.65 -32.20 -72.24
C ALA A 541 -15.07 -31.93 -71.64
N PRO A 542 -15.40 -30.67 -71.23
CA PRO A 542 -14.65 -29.42 -71.40
C PRO A 542 -14.45 -28.55 -70.14
N ALA A 543 -13.57 -27.57 -70.30
CA ALA A 543 -13.30 -26.46 -69.39
C ALA A 543 -14.44 -25.44 -69.30
N ALA A 544 -14.55 -24.79 -68.12
CA ALA A 544 -14.78 -23.36 -67.84
C ALA A 544 -15.64 -23.16 -66.57
N PRO A 545 -15.60 -22.01 -65.89
CA PRO A 545 -14.53 -21.03 -65.73
C PRO A 545 -14.19 -20.75 -64.24
N GLU A 546 -13.06 -20.09 -64.01
CA GLU A 546 -12.68 -19.46 -62.75
C GLU A 546 -13.67 -18.34 -62.34
N PRO A 547 -13.82 -18.11 -61.04
CA PRO A 547 -13.89 -16.74 -60.53
C PRO A 547 -12.72 -16.48 -59.59
N SER A 548 -11.75 -15.74 -60.10
CA SER A 548 -11.10 -14.57 -59.48
C SER A 548 -11.13 -14.52 -57.94
N ALA A 549 -10.15 -15.15 -57.31
CA ALA A 549 -9.72 -14.77 -55.97
C ALA A 549 -8.71 -13.60 -56.10
N PRO A 550 -8.94 -12.44 -55.47
CA PRO A 550 -7.88 -11.47 -55.24
C PRO A 550 -6.89 -12.05 -54.22
N LEU A 551 -5.61 -11.86 -54.54
CA LEU A 551 -4.47 -12.10 -53.67
C LEU A 551 -4.62 -11.31 -52.36
N GLU A 552 -4.63 -12.02 -51.24
CA GLU A 552 -4.16 -11.48 -49.96
C GLU A 552 -3.02 -12.35 -49.43
N GLU A 553 -1.94 -11.65 -49.08
CA GLU A 553 -0.68 -12.14 -48.53
C GLU A 553 -0.90 -12.90 -47.21
N PRO A 554 0.00 -13.83 -46.84
CA PRO A 554 -0.10 -14.51 -45.55
C PRO A 554 0.21 -13.53 -44.41
N PRO A 555 -0.74 -13.26 -43.48
CA PRO A 555 -0.35 -12.67 -42.21
C PRO A 555 0.37 -13.73 -41.37
N SER A 556 1.52 -13.31 -40.85
CA SER A 556 2.26 -13.91 -39.74
C SER A 556 1.37 -14.54 -38.66
N PRO A 557 1.84 -15.57 -37.92
CA PRO A 557 1.07 -16.18 -36.85
C PRO A 557 0.82 -15.15 -35.74
N VAL A 558 -0.39 -14.58 -35.70
CA VAL A 558 -0.86 -13.75 -34.59
C VAL A 558 -1.27 -14.70 -33.48
N VAL A 559 -0.45 -14.67 -32.43
CA VAL A 559 -0.67 -15.21 -31.09
C VAL A 559 -2.10 -14.86 -30.61
N PRO A 560 -2.84 -15.78 -29.98
CA PRO A 560 -4.10 -15.42 -29.32
C PRO A 560 -3.81 -14.36 -28.26
N THR A 561 -4.24 -13.13 -28.52
CA THR A 561 -4.20 -12.03 -27.57
C THR A 561 -5.42 -12.16 -26.68
N ALA A 562 -5.28 -12.90 -25.58
CA ALA A 562 -6.19 -12.75 -24.46
C ALA A 562 -6.08 -11.32 -23.91
N PRO A 563 -7.18 -10.64 -23.55
CA PRO A 563 -7.09 -9.43 -22.75
C PRO A 563 -6.44 -9.80 -21.42
N PRO A 564 -5.37 -9.13 -20.98
CA PRO A 564 -4.81 -9.39 -19.67
C PRO A 564 -5.88 -9.05 -18.63
N LEU A 565 -6.07 -9.94 -17.67
CA LEU A 565 -6.78 -9.64 -16.43
C LEU A 565 -6.14 -8.36 -15.86
N ARG A 566 -6.84 -7.23 -15.96
CA ARG A 566 -6.51 -6.03 -15.20
C ARG A 566 -6.78 -6.35 -13.74
N TRP A 567 -5.79 -6.94 -13.10
CA TRP A 567 -5.55 -6.55 -11.72
C TRP A 567 -5.20 -5.08 -11.80
N ASP A 568 -6.04 -4.24 -11.19
CA ASP A 568 -5.65 -2.88 -10.85
C ASP A 568 -4.39 -3.00 -9.99
N GLU A 569 -3.23 -2.97 -10.64
CA GLU A 569 -1.95 -2.73 -10.01
C GLU A 569 -2.08 -1.33 -9.41
N LYS A 570 -2.47 -1.30 -8.13
CA LYS A 570 -2.12 -0.20 -7.25
C LYS A 570 -0.61 -0.12 -7.27
N LYS A 571 -0.07 0.59 -8.25
CA LYS A 571 1.32 0.99 -8.34
C LYS A 571 1.56 1.76 -7.06
N SER A 572 2.18 1.10 -6.10
CA SER A 572 2.63 1.75 -4.88
C SER A 572 3.42 2.98 -5.32
N GLU A 573 3.19 4.13 -4.70
CA GLU A 573 3.89 5.37 -5.01
C GLU A 573 5.01 5.58 -3.98
N CYS A 574 6.04 6.33 -4.36
CA CYS A 574 7.08 6.72 -3.44
C CYS A 574 6.46 7.51 -2.27
N VAL A 575 6.73 7.07 -1.04
CA VAL A 575 6.21 7.69 0.19
C VAL A 575 6.75 9.11 0.41
N VAL A 576 7.75 9.54 -0.36
CA VAL A 576 8.41 10.85 -0.22
C VAL A 576 7.96 11.85 -1.28
N CYS A 577 8.02 11.49 -2.57
CA CYS A 577 7.55 12.40 -3.63
C CYS A 577 6.10 12.15 -4.05
N MET A 578 5.54 10.97 -3.80
CA MET A 578 4.21 10.53 -4.26
C MET A 578 4.00 10.60 -5.78
N GLU A 579 5.04 10.92 -6.55
CA GLU A 579 4.97 11.12 -8.00
C GLU A 579 5.57 9.97 -8.80
N GLN A 580 6.46 9.19 -8.20
CA GLN A 580 7.19 8.11 -8.87
C GLN A 580 7.00 6.79 -8.14
N GLU A 581 6.96 5.69 -8.88
CA GLU A 581 6.92 4.34 -8.30
C GLU A 581 8.18 4.07 -7.45
N PRO A 582 8.06 3.36 -6.32
CA PRO A 582 9.16 3.03 -5.45
C PRO A 582 10.01 1.97 -6.14
N GLN A 583 11.20 2.37 -6.52
CA GLN A 583 12.17 1.52 -7.22
C GLN A 583 13.27 1.04 -6.30
N ILE A 584 13.27 1.42 -5.00
CA ILE A 584 14.37 1.08 -4.10
C ILE A 584 13.92 0.28 -2.88
N ILE A 585 14.60 -0.84 -2.67
CA ILE A 585 14.53 -1.68 -1.46
C ILE A 585 15.58 -1.19 -0.45
N PHE A 586 15.17 -0.95 0.79
CA PHE A 586 16.07 -0.62 1.91
C PHE A 586 16.41 -1.86 2.75
N LEU A 587 17.69 -2.24 2.86
CA LEU A 587 18.12 -3.29 3.78
C LEU A 587 18.64 -2.71 5.11
N PRO A 588 18.38 -3.38 6.26
CA PRO A 588 17.83 -4.73 6.40
C PRO A 588 16.30 -4.80 6.41
N CYS A 589 15.59 -3.67 6.32
CA CYS A 589 14.14 -3.63 6.55
C CYS A 589 13.27 -4.18 5.41
N GLY A 590 13.83 -4.38 4.21
CA GLY A 590 13.14 -4.95 3.04
C GLY A 590 12.07 -4.05 2.42
N HIS A 591 11.87 -2.82 2.92
CA HIS A 591 10.79 -1.95 2.45
C HIS A 591 11.09 -1.32 1.08
N VAL A 592 10.09 -1.35 0.20
CA VAL A 592 10.08 -0.71 -1.12
C VAL A 592 9.16 0.49 -1.07
N CYS A 593 9.71 1.65 -0.71
CA CYS A 593 8.91 2.84 -0.40
C CYS A 593 9.44 4.13 -1.00
N CYS A 594 10.56 4.12 -1.71
CA CYS A 594 11.17 5.32 -2.28
C CYS A 594 11.57 5.14 -3.75
N CYS A 595 11.39 6.20 -4.55
CA CYS A 595 11.95 6.30 -5.89
C CYS A 595 13.45 6.57 -5.83
N GLN A 596 14.12 6.54 -6.99
CA GLN A 596 15.57 6.70 -7.08
C GLN A 596 16.06 8.04 -6.49
N SER A 597 15.38 9.13 -6.83
CA SER A 597 15.79 10.49 -6.45
C SER A 597 15.57 10.78 -4.96
N CYS A 598 14.45 10.30 -4.39
CA CYS A 598 14.13 10.55 -2.97
C CYS A 598 14.98 9.73 -2.00
N CYS A 599 15.53 8.60 -2.45
CA CYS A 599 16.30 7.68 -1.62
C CYS A 599 17.68 8.22 -1.18
N GLU A 600 18.30 9.09 -1.98
CA GLU A 600 19.66 9.58 -1.72
C GLU A 600 19.76 10.48 -0.48
N ARG A 601 18.67 11.15 -0.09
CA ARG A 601 18.63 12.09 1.03
C ARG A 601 18.12 11.48 2.35
N LEU A 602 17.79 10.18 2.36
CA LEU A 602 17.19 9.50 3.51
C LEU A 602 18.24 8.72 4.31
N GLN A 603 18.26 8.92 5.63
CA GLN A 603 19.13 8.23 6.58
C GLN A 603 18.40 7.02 7.22
N PRO A 604 17.20 7.18 7.83
CA PRO A 604 16.33 6.08 8.21
C PRO A 604 15.23 5.80 7.18
N CYS A 605 14.75 4.56 7.13
CA CYS A 605 13.61 4.16 6.30
C CYS A 605 12.33 4.92 6.72
N PRO A 606 11.60 5.57 5.80
CA PRO A 606 10.43 6.38 6.15
C PRO A 606 9.25 5.57 6.71
N LEU A 607 9.18 4.26 6.43
CA LEU A 607 8.11 3.39 6.93
C LEU A 607 8.41 2.84 8.32
N CYS A 608 9.61 2.31 8.55
CA CYS A 608 9.94 1.58 9.78
C CYS A 608 10.99 2.25 10.65
N ARG A 609 11.51 3.42 10.25
CA ARG A 609 12.50 4.25 10.96
C ARG A 609 13.82 3.52 11.31
N LYS A 610 14.10 2.36 10.71
CA LYS A 610 15.36 1.64 10.85
C LYS A 610 16.41 2.27 9.93
N ASP A 611 17.67 2.25 10.37
CA ASP A 611 18.80 2.75 9.56
C ASP A 611 19.00 1.93 8.29
N ILE A 612 19.30 2.64 7.19
CA ILE A 612 19.48 2.06 5.86
C ILE A 612 20.95 1.66 5.67
N ALA A 613 21.22 0.36 5.66
CA ALA A 613 22.55 -0.19 5.41
C ALA A 613 22.86 -0.32 3.91
N GLN A 614 21.89 -0.76 3.11
CA GLN A 614 22.05 -0.90 1.65
C GLN A 614 20.76 -0.51 0.90
N ARG A 615 20.93 -0.04 -0.33
CA ARG A 615 19.87 0.41 -1.25
C ARG A 615 19.96 -0.42 -2.53
N ILE A 616 18.88 -1.12 -2.90
CA ILE A 616 18.84 -1.99 -4.10
C ILE A 616 17.78 -1.45 -5.05
N ARG A 617 18.14 -1.26 -6.33
CA ARG A 617 17.22 -0.74 -7.35
C ARG A 617 16.51 -1.86 -8.11
N ILE A 618 15.20 -1.73 -8.27
CA ILE A 618 14.33 -2.60 -9.06
C ILE A 618 14.04 -1.91 -10.40
N PHE A 619 14.25 -2.60 -11.50
CA PHE A 619 13.82 -2.19 -12.84
C PHE A 619 12.53 -2.93 -13.17
N HIS A 620 11.52 -2.21 -13.64
CA HIS A 620 10.30 -2.81 -14.20
C HIS A 620 10.48 -2.78 -15.72
N SER A 621 10.48 -3.95 -16.36
CA SER A 621 10.34 -4.01 -17.82
C SER A 621 8.85 -3.81 -18.12
N SER A 622 8.52 -2.64 -18.65
CA SER A 622 7.21 -2.33 -19.24
C SER A 622 6.86 -3.30 -20.37
#